data_AF-A0A8S3J415-F1
#
_entry.id   AF-A0A8S3J415-F1
#
_cell.length_a   1.000
_cell.length_b   1.000
_cell.length_c   1.000
_cell.angle_alpha   90.00
_cell.angle_beta   90.00
_cell.angle_gamma   90.00
#
_symmetry.space_group_name_H-M   'P 1'
#
loop_
_entity.id
_entity.type
_entity.pdbx_description
1 polymer ?
#
loop_
_entity_poly.entity_id
_entity_poly.type
_entity_poly.pdbx_seq_one_letter_code
_entity_poly.pdbx_strand_id
1 'polypeptide(L)'
;MPSPPTVVAPLVKSPSTNPSQSPPSISTNDLGDIKPGTLLAYKKLSSEAQQYEIRYLIVDLPRKKQLASYIKNVMNKLRKETFELLTNELFQFLCGQEKTVSNQGIRIKNEEERLLCLSIVATLILAQLLGGDLNDIKTEIFLPLISMISKDPQHKEFGTIFLGRLHKKCPYTVPYYPIRQSHMNDKQYLE
;
A
#
# COMPACT_ATOMS: atom_id res chain seq x y z
N MET A 1 18.40 -66.38 19.61
CA MET A 1 18.03 -65.13 18.90
C MET A 1 19.19 -64.70 18.03
N PRO A 2 19.09 -64.88 16.71
CA PRO A 2 20.02 -64.29 15.75
C PRO A 2 19.35 -63.20 14.89
N SER A 3 20.16 -62.20 14.57
CA SER A 3 19.90 -60.98 13.80
C SER A 3 19.26 -61.21 12.42
N PRO A 4 18.54 -60.21 11.86
CA PRO A 4 17.98 -60.32 10.52
C PRO A 4 19.09 -60.32 9.43
N PRO A 5 18.88 -61.01 8.31
CA PRO A 5 19.85 -61.12 7.23
C PRO A 5 19.85 -59.86 6.34
N THR A 6 21.06 -59.43 6.00
CA THR A 6 21.37 -58.50 4.90
C THR A 6 20.90 -59.08 3.57
N VAL A 7 19.99 -58.40 2.87
CA VAL A 7 19.61 -58.75 1.50
C VAL A 7 20.23 -57.72 0.54
N VAL A 8 21.14 -58.23 -0.28
CA VAL A 8 21.79 -57.57 -1.42
C VAL A 8 20.78 -57.45 -2.58
N ALA A 9 20.83 -56.32 -3.29
CA ALA A 9 19.96 -55.95 -4.39
C ALA A 9 19.93 -56.94 -5.57
N PRO A 10 18.81 -56.99 -6.33
CA PRO A 10 18.83 -57.39 -7.73
C PRO A 10 18.80 -56.15 -8.65
N LEU A 11 19.82 -56.10 -9.50
CA LEU A 11 19.99 -55.30 -10.70
C LEU A 11 18.78 -55.40 -11.63
N VAL A 12 18.04 -54.30 -11.85
CA VAL A 12 17.05 -54.20 -12.94
C VAL A 12 17.48 -53.12 -13.93
N LYS A 13 17.57 -53.58 -15.17
CA LYS A 13 18.11 -52.96 -16.38
C LYS A 13 17.52 -51.57 -16.66
N SER A 14 18.39 -50.61 -16.94
CA SER A 14 18.06 -49.46 -17.80
C SER A 14 17.76 -49.96 -19.21
N PRO A 15 16.77 -49.35 -19.90
CA PRO A 15 17.17 -48.57 -21.05
C PRO A 15 16.41 -47.23 -21.21
N SER A 16 17.21 -46.23 -21.55
CA SER A 16 16.95 -45.12 -22.48
C SER A 16 15.85 -44.09 -22.23
N THR A 17 16.31 -42.89 -21.85
CA THR A 17 16.03 -41.58 -22.47
C THR A 17 14.60 -41.23 -22.91
N ASN A 18 13.96 -40.34 -22.14
CA ASN A 18 13.50 -39.04 -22.67
C ASN A 18 13.28 -38.04 -21.51
N PRO A 19 14.04 -36.93 -21.45
CA PRO A 19 13.83 -35.86 -20.49
C PRO A 19 12.91 -34.77 -21.07
N SER A 20 12.35 -33.95 -20.19
CA SER A 20 11.69 -32.66 -20.48
C SER A 20 10.18 -32.73 -20.73
N GLN A 21 9.41 -33.04 -19.68
CA GLN A 21 8.14 -32.35 -19.51
C GLN A 21 8.48 -30.92 -19.11
N SER A 22 8.42 -30.02 -20.09
CA SER A 22 8.45 -28.58 -19.87
C SER A 22 7.32 -28.21 -18.91
N PRO A 23 7.52 -27.28 -17.96
CA PRO A 23 6.39 -26.70 -17.24
C PRO A 23 5.40 -26.13 -18.27
N PRO A 24 4.08 -26.15 -18.00
CA PRO A 24 3.10 -25.62 -18.94
C PRO A 24 3.53 -24.20 -19.32
N SER A 25 3.84 -24.01 -20.60
CA SER A 25 4.16 -22.72 -21.17
C SER A 25 2.96 -21.81 -20.91
N ILE A 26 3.07 -20.96 -19.88
CA ILE A 26 2.16 -19.84 -19.71
C ILE A 26 2.35 -19.04 -20.99
N SER A 27 1.34 -19.10 -21.86
CA SER A 27 1.25 -18.24 -23.03
C SER A 27 1.35 -16.81 -22.49
N THR A 28 2.43 -16.12 -22.83
CA THR A 28 2.67 -14.72 -22.45
C THR A 28 1.62 -13.76 -23.01
N ASN A 29 0.64 -14.28 -23.76
CA ASN A 29 -0.45 -13.51 -24.37
C ASN A 29 -1.68 -13.34 -23.47
N ASP A 30 -1.75 -13.98 -22.28
CA ASP A 30 -2.88 -13.83 -21.35
C ASP A 30 -2.76 -12.61 -20.41
N LEU A 31 -1.62 -11.91 -20.43
CA LEU A 31 -1.55 -10.55 -19.88
C LEU A 31 -2.11 -9.58 -20.91
N GLY A 32 -3.44 -9.44 -20.93
CA GLY A 32 -4.14 -8.57 -21.86
C GLY A 32 -3.48 -7.20 -21.98
N ASP A 33 -3.19 -6.79 -23.22
CA ASP A 33 -2.60 -5.51 -23.56
C ASP A 33 -3.30 -4.39 -22.79
N ILE A 34 -2.52 -3.65 -22.03
CA ILE A 34 -3.02 -2.56 -21.21
C ILE A 34 -3.54 -1.50 -22.16
N LYS A 35 -4.83 -1.19 -22.05
CA LYS A 35 -5.44 -0.11 -22.83
C LYS A 35 -4.57 1.15 -22.68
N PRO A 36 -4.07 1.76 -23.78
CA PRO A 36 -3.15 2.89 -23.71
C PRO A 36 -3.66 4.05 -22.84
N GLY A 37 -4.98 4.27 -22.79
CA GLY A 37 -5.61 5.26 -21.91
C GLY A 37 -5.43 4.98 -20.42
N THR A 38 -5.49 3.71 -20.00
CA THR A 38 -5.27 3.30 -18.60
C THR A 38 -3.82 3.54 -18.19
N LEU A 39 -2.87 3.23 -19.08
CA LEU A 39 -1.45 3.48 -18.83
C LEU A 39 -1.15 4.98 -18.72
N LEU A 40 -1.76 5.81 -19.58
CA LEU A 40 -1.61 7.26 -19.52
C LEU A 40 -2.20 7.84 -18.23
N ALA A 41 -3.40 7.40 -17.84
CA ALA A 41 -4.04 7.80 -16.60
C ALA A 41 -3.20 7.42 -15.37
N TYR A 42 -2.66 6.20 -15.35
CA TYR A 42 -1.73 5.74 -14.32
C TYR A 42 -0.49 6.63 -14.24
N LYS A 43 0.20 6.86 -15.36
CA LYS A 43 1.40 7.72 -15.40
C LYS A 43 1.11 9.13 -14.90
N LYS A 44 -0.02 9.71 -15.30
CA LYS A 44 -0.46 11.03 -14.85
C LYS A 44 -0.67 11.05 -13.33
N LEU A 45 -1.43 10.09 -12.81
CA LEU A 45 -1.71 9.96 -11.38
C LEU A 45 -0.42 9.77 -10.56
N SER A 46 0.47 8.89 -11.02
CA SER A 46 1.75 8.65 -10.34
C SER A 46 2.64 9.89 -10.34
N SER A 47 2.69 10.63 -11.46
CA SER A 47 3.43 11.89 -11.54
C SER A 47 2.86 12.95 -10.59
N GLU A 48 1.54 13.08 -10.52
CA GLU A 48 0.86 14.03 -9.62
C GLU A 48 1.07 13.66 -8.15
N ALA A 49 0.95 12.37 -7.80
CA ALA A 49 1.25 11.87 -6.47
C ALA A 49 2.71 12.15 -6.06
N GLN A 50 3.65 11.99 -6.98
CA GLN A 50 5.06 12.31 -6.74
C GLN A 50 5.29 13.81 -6.52
N GLN A 51 4.56 14.68 -7.21
CA GLN A 51 4.63 16.12 -6.98
C GLN A 51 4.17 16.49 -5.55
N TYR A 52 3.08 15.90 -5.05
CA TYR A 52 2.68 16.08 -3.66
C TYR A 52 3.75 15.58 -2.69
N GLU A 53 4.39 14.45 -3.01
CA GLU A 53 5.49 13.91 -2.21
C GLU A 53 6.64 14.88 -2.07
N ILE A 54 7.12 15.44 -3.18
CA ILE A 54 8.20 16.44 -3.17
C ILE A 54 7.82 17.64 -2.29
N ARG A 55 6.57 18.10 -2.36
CA ARG A 55 6.10 19.25 -1.58
C ARG A 55 6.14 18.99 -0.09
N TYR A 56 5.63 17.86 0.40
CA TYR A 56 5.62 17.59 1.83
C TYR A 56 6.97 17.11 2.38
N LEU A 57 7.96 16.81 1.52
CA LEU A 57 9.30 16.44 1.97
C LEU A 57 10.02 17.58 2.70
N ILE A 58 9.67 18.85 2.42
CA ILE A 58 10.28 20.01 3.07
C ILE A 58 9.97 20.13 4.56
N VAL A 59 8.89 19.48 5.04
CA VAL A 59 8.53 19.50 6.46
C VAL A 59 9.61 18.79 7.27
N ASP A 60 10.09 19.42 8.34
CA ASP A 60 11.18 18.87 9.15
C ASP A 60 10.79 17.57 9.89
N LEU A 61 11.79 16.78 10.24
CA LEU A 61 11.58 15.46 10.84
C LEU A 61 10.89 15.51 12.22
N PRO A 62 11.27 16.40 13.17
CA PRO A 62 10.52 16.57 14.42
C PRO A 62 9.04 16.86 14.18
N ARG A 63 8.73 17.78 13.26
CA ARG A 63 7.36 18.16 12.93
C ARG A 63 6.58 17.01 12.30
N LYS A 64 7.20 16.27 11.38
CA LYS A 64 6.64 15.03 10.80
C LYS A 64 6.23 14.03 11.89
N LYS A 65 7.11 13.80 12.87
CA LYS A 65 6.83 12.90 14.00
C LYS A 65 5.66 13.39 14.86
N GLN A 66 5.60 14.69 15.13
CA GLN A 66 4.54 15.30 15.92
C GLN A 66 3.16 15.12 15.25
N LEU A 67 3.05 15.48 13.97
CA LEU A 67 1.81 15.33 13.18
C LEU A 67 1.41 13.87 13.05
N ALA A 68 2.37 12.98 12.78
CA ALA A 68 2.13 11.55 12.68
C ALA A 68 1.65 10.93 14.00
N SER A 69 2.17 11.39 15.14
CA SER A 69 1.76 10.90 16.46
C SER A 69 0.29 11.18 16.73
N TYR A 70 -0.16 12.40 16.46
CA TYR A 70 -1.57 12.78 16.62
C TYR A 70 -2.48 11.94 15.72
N ILE A 71 -2.19 11.88 14.41
CA ILE A 71 -3.01 11.13 13.45
C ILE A 71 -3.05 9.64 13.81
N LYS A 72 -1.91 9.04 14.16
CA LYS A 72 -1.86 7.63 14.60
C LYS A 72 -2.74 7.38 15.82
N ASN A 73 -2.72 8.27 16.81
CA ASN A 73 -3.55 8.15 18.00
C ASN A 73 -5.05 8.15 17.65
N VAL A 74 -5.49 9.07 16.80
CA VAL A 74 -6.89 9.12 16.32
C VAL A 74 -7.24 7.85 15.54
N MET A 75 -6.41 7.48 14.55
CA MET A 75 -6.65 6.33 13.67
C MET A 75 -6.68 4.99 14.43
N ASN A 76 -5.86 4.83 15.46
CA ASN A 76 -5.83 3.61 16.28
C ASN A 76 -7.12 3.44 17.09
N LYS A 77 -7.72 4.55 17.53
CA LYS A 77 -8.97 4.59 18.33
C LYS A 77 -10.24 4.47 17.49
N LEU A 78 -10.14 4.54 16.16
CA LEU A 78 -11.29 4.34 15.28
C LEU A 78 -11.88 2.94 15.46
N ARG A 79 -13.15 2.93 15.85
CA ARG A 79 -14.07 1.80 16.00
C ARG A 79 -15.43 2.21 15.42
N LYS A 80 -16.39 1.29 15.33
CA LYS A 80 -17.75 1.63 14.88
C LYS A 80 -18.41 2.67 15.79
N GLU A 81 -18.25 2.54 17.10
CA GLU A 81 -18.89 3.41 18.09
C GLU A 81 -18.25 4.80 18.15
N THR A 82 -16.97 4.91 17.79
CA THR A 82 -16.20 6.16 17.83
C THR A 82 -16.03 6.82 16.47
N PHE A 83 -16.57 6.21 15.41
CA PHE A 83 -16.29 6.58 14.03
C PHE A 83 -16.64 8.03 13.73
N GLU A 84 -17.87 8.45 14.02
CA GLU A 84 -18.36 9.80 13.72
C GLU A 84 -17.55 10.86 14.48
N LEU A 85 -17.36 10.66 15.79
CA LEU A 85 -16.62 11.58 16.64
C LEU A 85 -15.16 11.75 16.18
N LEU A 86 -14.43 10.65 16.01
CA LEU A 86 -13.01 10.68 15.68
C LEU A 86 -12.76 11.08 14.22
N THR A 87 -13.68 10.77 13.31
CA THR A 87 -13.60 11.26 11.92
C THR A 87 -13.81 12.77 11.90
N ASN A 88 -14.81 13.30 12.60
CA ASN A 88 -15.00 14.74 12.72
C ASN A 88 -13.78 15.42 13.37
N GLU A 89 -13.19 14.81 14.39
CA GLU A 89 -11.96 15.31 15.03
C GLU A 89 -10.78 15.35 14.04
N LEU A 90 -10.60 14.28 13.24
CA LEU A 90 -9.58 14.21 12.21
C LEU A 90 -9.78 15.29 11.14
N PHE A 91 -11.00 15.48 10.65
CA PHE A 91 -11.30 16.50 9.63
C PHE A 91 -11.05 17.90 10.17
N GLN A 92 -11.53 18.20 11.38
CA GLN A 92 -11.24 19.46 12.05
C GLN A 92 -9.73 19.75 12.11
N PHE A 93 -8.94 18.73 12.47
CA PHE A 93 -7.48 18.85 12.47
C PHE A 93 -6.90 19.07 11.07
N LEU A 94 -7.38 18.32 10.06
CA LEU A 94 -6.97 18.47 8.66
C LEU A 94 -7.32 19.85 8.08
N CYS A 95 -8.38 20.49 8.58
CA CYS A 95 -8.75 21.88 8.28
C CYS A 95 -7.93 22.92 9.06
N GLY A 96 -6.94 22.50 9.85
CA GLY A 96 -6.06 23.39 10.60
C GLY A 96 -6.55 23.78 11.99
N GLN A 97 -7.63 23.17 12.51
CA GLN A 97 -8.02 23.39 13.91
C GLN A 97 -6.94 22.87 14.86
N GLU A 98 -6.74 23.62 15.93
CA GLU A 98 -5.82 23.25 16.98
C GLU A 98 -6.39 22.14 17.86
N LYS A 99 -5.55 21.14 18.13
CA LYS A 99 -5.86 19.97 18.93
C LYS A 99 -4.83 19.86 20.05
N THR A 100 -5.24 19.35 21.21
CA THR A 100 -4.34 19.22 22.35
C THR A 100 -3.79 17.80 22.41
N VAL A 101 -2.47 17.67 22.42
CA VAL A 101 -1.76 16.41 22.66
C VAL A 101 -0.83 16.62 23.84
N SER A 102 -1.09 15.93 24.95
CA SER A 102 -0.25 16.00 26.16
C SER A 102 0.04 17.43 26.61
N ASN A 103 -1.01 18.26 26.73
CA ASN A 103 -0.95 19.69 27.10
C ASN A 103 -0.24 20.63 26.10
N GLN A 104 0.12 20.14 24.91
CA GLN A 104 0.64 20.98 23.82
C GLN A 104 -0.38 21.09 22.69
N GLY A 105 -0.59 22.31 22.20
CA GLY A 105 -1.39 22.56 21.01
C GLY A 105 -0.66 22.13 19.74
N ILE A 106 -1.32 21.32 18.92
CA ILE A 106 -0.88 20.95 17.58
C ILE A 106 -1.93 21.39 16.57
N ARG A 107 -1.51 22.08 15.51
CA ARG A 107 -2.36 22.48 14.39
C ARG A 107 -1.57 22.41 13.11
N ILE A 108 -2.23 22.24 11.97
CA ILE A 108 -1.59 22.30 10.65
C ILE A 108 -1.34 23.77 10.28
N LYS A 109 -0.11 24.12 9.91
CA LYS A 109 0.32 25.51 9.68
C LYS A 109 0.27 25.95 8.23
N ASN A 110 0.48 25.03 7.31
CA ASN A 110 0.59 25.32 5.89
C ASN A 110 0.12 24.12 5.06
N GLU A 111 0.10 24.33 3.74
CA GLU A 111 -0.37 23.36 2.78
C GLU A 111 0.49 22.10 2.74
N GLU A 112 1.81 22.23 2.93
CA GLU A 112 2.76 21.13 2.91
C GLU A 112 2.58 20.19 4.11
N GLU A 113 2.28 20.75 5.29
CA GLU A 113 1.86 19.98 6.46
C GLU A 113 0.50 19.28 6.23
N ARG A 114 -0.45 19.93 5.54
CA ARG A 114 -1.74 19.31 5.20
C ARG A 114 -1.55 18.10 4.28
N LEU A 115 -0.76 18.26 3.21
CA LEU A 115 -0.43 17.18 2.28
C LEU A 115 0.31 16.03 2.99
N LEU A 116 1.22 16.36 3.90
CA LEU A 116 1.87 15.36 4.76
C LEU A 116 0.84 14.59 5.59
N CYS A 117 -0.09 15.29 6.24
CA CYS A 117 -1.13 14.68 7.06
C CYS A 117 -2.02 13.74 6.25
N LEU A 118 -2.47 14.15 5.05
CA LEU A 118 -3.20 13.29 4.13
C LEU A 118 -2.39 12.05 3.72
N SER A 119 -1.09 12.23 3.48
CA SER A 119 -0.15 11.14 3.15
C SER A 119 0.04 10.15 4.32
N ILE A 120 0.06 10.64 5.55
CA ILE A 120 0.10 9.81 6.77
C ILE A 120 -1.20 9.01 6.90
N VAL A 121 -2.37 9.65 6.76
CA VAL A 121 -3.68 8.98 6.81
C VAL A 121 -3.74 7.87 5.76
N ALA A 122 -3.39 8.17 4.51
CA ALA A 122 -3.35 7.18 3.42
C ALA A 122 -2.42 6.00 3.74
N THR A 123 -1.24 6.28 4.31
CA THR A 123 -0.28 5.23 4.69
C THR A 123 -0.82 4.31 5.78
N LEU A 124 -1.51 4.87 6.78
CA LEU A 124 -2.10 4.08 7.86
C LEU A 124 -3.26 3.23 7.38
N ILE A 125 -4.13 3.78 6.53
CA ILE A 125 -5.21 3.02 5.91
C ILE A 125 -4.65 1.86 5.08
N LEU A 126 -3.66 2.14 4.21
CA LEU A 126 -3.06 1.10 3.37
C LEU A 126 -2.33 0.03 4.18
N ALA A 127 -1.70 0.38 5.29
CA ALA A 127 -1.08 -0.61 6.17
C ALA A 127 -2.12 -1.60 6.74
N GLN A 128 -3.32 -1.12 7.04
CA GLN A 128 -4.42 -1.95 7.54
C GLN A 128 -5.07 -2.76 6.42
N LEU A 129 -5.25 -2.18 5.23
CA LEU A 129 -5.85 -2.86 4.08
C LEU A 129 -4.94 -3.93 3.47
N LEU A 130 -3.62 -3.72 3.47
CA LEU A 130 -2.65 -4.58 2.77
C LEU A 130 -1.81 -5.48 3.69
N GLY A 131 -1.83 -5.27 5.01
CA GLY A 131 -0.83 -5.86 5.92
C GLY A 131 -1.35 -6.35 7.28
N GLY A 132 -2.67 -6.48 7.49
CA GLY A 132 -3.22 -7.05 8.73
C GLY A 132 -3.56 -8.54 8.59
N ASP A 133 -3.39 -9.31 9.67
CA ASP A 133 -4.15 -10.55 9.86
C ASP A 133 -5.62 -10.24 9.55
N LEU A 134 -6.18 -10.96 8.57
CA LEU A 134 -7.51 -10.70 7.99
C LEU A 134 -8.67 -10.79 8.99
N ASN A 135 -8.38 -11.10 10.26
CA ASN A 135 -9.34 -11.28 11.35
C ASN A 135 -9.75 -9.96 12.03
N ASP A 136 -9.02 -8.86 11.84
CA ASP A 136 -9.29 -7.57 12.51
C ASP A 136 -9.39 -6.40 11.52
N ILE A 137 -9.75 -6.70 10.26
CA ILE A 137 -9.81 -5.71 9.19
C ILE A 137 -10.92 -4.70 9.48
N LYS A 138 -10.50 -3.48 9.82
CA LYS A 138 -11.36 -2.30 9.93
C LYS A 138 -11.86 -1.79 8.56
N THR A 139 -12.06 -2.64 7.55
CA THR A 139 -12.50 -2.24 6.20
C THR A 139 -13.82 -1.49 6.25
N GLU A 140 -14.74 -1.94 7.11
CA GLU A 140 -16.03 -1.30 7.37
C GLU A 140 -15.90 0.12 7.91
N ILE A 141 -14.75 0.48 8.49
CA ILE A 141 -14.44 1.82 9.00
C ILE A 141 -13.66 2.62 7.95
N PHE A 142 -12.68 1.99 7.31
CA PHE A 142 -11.77 2.70 6.41
C PHE A 142 -12.37 3.00 5.04
N LEU A 143 -13.28 2.17 4.50
CA LEU A 143 -13.95 2.48 3.24
C LEU A 143 -14.81 3.76 3.34
N PRO A 144 -15.68 3.92 4.37
CA PRO A 144 -16.35 5.18 4.61
C PRO A 144 -15.38 6.36 4.79
N LEU A 145 -14.32 6.19 5.56
CA LEU A 145 -13.32 7.25 5.79
C LEU A 145 -12.65 7.69 4.48
N ILE A 146 -12.21 6.75 3.63
CA ILE A 146 -11.63 7.05 2.32
C ILE A 146 -12.64 7.85 1.49
N SER A 147 -13.89 7.39 1.43
CA SER A 147 -14.92 8.08 0.64
C SER A 147 -15.20 9.48 1.16
N MET A 148 -15.20 9.71 2.47
CA MET A 148 -15.45 11.02 3.05
C MET A 148 -14.32 11.99 2.72
N ILE A 149 -13.06 11.59 2.95
CA ILE A 149 -11.91 12.48 2.71
C ILE A 149 -11.78 12.76 1.20
N SER A 150 -11.99 11.77 0.34
CA SER A 150 -11.87 11.93 -1.12
C SER A 150 -12.94 12.84 -1.73
N LYS A 151 -14.11 12.94 -1.09
CA LYS A 151 -15.22 13.79 -1.56
C LYS A 151 -15.16 15.22 -1.01
N ASP A 152 -14.34 15.46 0.01
CA ASP A 152 -14.18 16.78 0.60
C ASP A 152 -13.36 17.69 -0.35
N PRO A 153 -13.92 18.81 -0.83
CA PRO A 153 -13.19 19.75 -1.69
C PRO A 153 -11.91 20.31 -1.05
N GLN A 154 -11.85 20.40 0.29
CA GLN A 154 -10.66 20.85 1.01
C GLN A 154 -9.54 19.81 1.01
N HIS A 155 -9.84 18.56 0.66
CA HIS A 155 -8.92 17.42 0.72
C HIS A 155 -8.86 16.67 -0.62
N LYS A 156 -9.15 17.35 -1.73
CA LYS A 156 -9.19 16.77 -3.09
C LYS A 156 -7.92 16.00 -3.49
N GLU A 157 -6.77 16.35 -2.94
CA GLU A 157 -5.48 15.70 -3.22
C GLU A 157 -5.39 14.29 -2.60
N PHE A 158 -6.23 14.00 -1.60
CA PHE A 158 -6.20 12.72 -0.89
C PHE A 158 -6.39 11.53 -1.83
N GLY A 159 -7.31 11.61 -2.80
CA GLY A 159 -7.54 10.53 -3.76
C GLY A 159 -6.29 10.22 -4.58
N THR A 160 -5.63 11.25 -5.11
CA THR A 160 -4.37 11.11 -5.86
C THR A 160 -3.25 10.56 -4.98
N ILE A 161 -3.09 11.07 -3.76
CA ILE A 161 -2.07 10.60 -2.81
C ILE A 161 -2.31 9.14 -2.41
N PHE A 162 -3.56 8.78 -2.11
CA PHE A 162 -3.96 7.44 -1.70
C PHE A 162 -3.74 6.43 -2.81
N LEU A 163 -4.26 6.70 -4.02
CA LEU A 163 -4.11 5.81 -5.17
C LEU A 163 -2.65 5.72 -5.62
N GLY A 164 -1.90 6.82 -5.61
CA GLY A 164 -0.48 6.81 -5.95
C GLY A 164 0.32 5.89 -5.02
N ARG A 165 0.02 5.93 -3.71
CA ARG A 165 0.63 5.01 -2.73
C ARG A 165 0.13 3.57 -2.90
N LEU A 166 -1.16 3.37 -3.18
CA LEU A 166 -1.74 2.04 -3.39
C LEU A 166 -1.07 1.35 -4.58
N HIS A 167 -1.00 2.02 -5.73
CA HIS A 167 -0.40 1.47 -6.93
C HIS A 167 1.10 1.19 -6.75
N LYS A 168 1.82 2.06 -6.02
CA LYS A 168 3.24 1.82 -5.69
C LYS A 168 3.42 0.57 -4.82
N LYS A 169 2.54 0.34 -3.84
CA LYS A 169 2.62 -0.83 -2.94
C LYS A 169 2.06 -2.12 -3.55
N CYS A 170 1.04 -2.00 -4.41
CA CYS A 170 0.36 -3.10 -5.05
C CYS A 170 0.14 -2.76 -6.53
N PRO A 171 1.17 -2.93 -7.39
CA PRO A 171 1.07 -2.62 -8.82
C PRO A 171 -0.10 -3.32 -9.51
N TYR A 172 -0.49 -4.50 -9.02
CA TYR A 172 -1.62 -5.31 -9.51
C TYR A 172 -3.00 -4.65 -9.37
N THR A 173 -3.13 -3.59 -8.55
CA THR A 173 -4.37 -2.78 -8.49
C THR A 173 -4.54 -1.90 -9.73
N VAL A 174 -3.44 -1.62 -10.42
CA VAL A 174 -3.47 -1.22 -11.82
C VAL A 174 -3.46 -2.52 -12.61
N PRO A 175 -4.25 -2.69 -13.68
CA PRO A 175 -4.04 -3.79 -14.61
C PRO A 175 -2.75 -3.52 -15.42
N TYR A 176 -1.63 -3.36 -14.73
CA TYR A 176 -0.29 -3.09 -15.24
C TYR A 176 0.69 -4.02 -14.53
N TYR A 177 1.22 -4.95 -15.31
CA TYR A 177 2.36 -5.75 -14.89
C TYR A 177 3.61 -5.02 -15.37
N PRO A 178 4.51 -4.61 -14.46
CA PRO A 178 5.79 -4.05 -14.90
C PRO A 178 6.49 -5.08 -15.77
N ILE A 179 6.94 -4.67 -16.96
CA ILE A 179 7.75 -5.52 -17.82
C ILE A 179 9.15 -5.53 -17.21
N ARG A 180 9.66 -6.70 -16.83
CA ARG A 180 11.04 -6.85 -16.36
C ARG A 180 11.99 -6.43 -17.47
N GLN A 181 12.72 -5.34 -17.24
CA GLN A 181 13.75 -4.90 -18.17
C GLN A 181 14.97 -5.82 -18.05
N SER A 182 15.63 -6.11 -19.16
CA SER A 182 16.73 -7.10 -19.25
C SER A 182 17.91 -6.79 -18.32
N HIS A 183 18.03 -5.55 -17.85
CA HIS A 183 19.11 -5.07 -16.99
C HIS A 183 18.70 -4.94 -15.51
N MET A 184 17.44 -5.22 -15.15
CA MET A 184 16.97 -5.18 -13.77
C MET A 184 17.20 -6.53 -13.07
N ASN A 185 17.82 -6.48 -11.89
CA ASN A 185 17.87 -7.63 -11.00
C ASN A 185 16.51 -7.86 -10.30
N ASP A 186 16.32 -9.03 -9.67
CA ASP A 186 15.04 -9.40 -9.05
C ASP A 186 14.59 -8.38 -7.99
N LYS A 187 15.55 -7.78 -7.27
CA LYS A 187 15.25 -6.77 -6.25
C LYS A 187 14.78 -5.44 -6.87
N GLN A 188 15.42 -5.00 -7.96
CA GLN A 188 15.03 -3.80 -8.72
C GLN A 188 13.71 -3.96 -9.45
N TYR A 189 13.34 -5.19 -9.81
CA TYR A 189 12.05 -5.48 -10.43
C TYR A 189 10.89 -5.52 -9.43
N LEU A 190 11.17 -5.82 -8.16
CA LEU A 190 10.19 -5.97 -7.07
C LEU A 190 10.07 -4.73 -6.15
N GLU A 191 10.96 -3.74 -6.28
CA GLU A 191 10.94 -2.44 -5.57
C GLU A 191 10.21 -1.33 -6.34
#